data_AF-A0A139D1X5-F1
#
_entry.id   AF-A0A139D1X5-F1
#
_cell.length_a   1.000
_cell.length_b   1.000
_cell.length_c   1.000
_cell.angle_alpha   90.00
_cell.angle_beta   90.00
_cell.angle_gamma   90.00
#
_symmetry.space_group_name_H-M   'P 1'
#
loop_
_entity.id
_entity.type
_entity.pdbx_description
1 polymer ?
#
loop_
_entity_poly.entity_id
_entity_poly.type
_entity_poly.pdbx_seq_one_letter_code
_entity_poly.pdbx_strand_id
1 'polypeptide(L)'
;MNGGTNLAKKLYGIGVGVGEPGLVTLKAVEILKEVDYICTPMSAKSDSSKALKIISNLIELKGRIVKLHFKMSKSRKELEQSRTAAARKIYQLLKKDKKIAFVTIGDP
;
A
#
# COMPACT_ATOMS: atom_id res chain seq x y z
N MET A 1 16.49 -32.30 4.43
CA MET A 1 15.82 -31.57 3.32
C MET A 1 15.11 -30.38 3.94
N ASN A 2 15.74 -29.21 3.99
CA ASN A 2 15.14 -28.02 4.60
C ASN A 2 14.36 -27.27 3.53
N GLY A 3 13.06 -27.55 3.46
CA GLY A 3 12.09 -26.78 2.68
C GLY A 3 11.88 -25.40 3.29
N GLY A 4 12.88 -24.52 3.18
CA GLY A 4 12.71 -23.11 3.48
C GLY A 4 11.72 -22.55 2.47
N THR A 5 10.54 -22.14 2.94
CA THR A 5 9.57 -21.41 2.12
C THR A 5 10.29 -20.20 1.53
N ASN A 6 10.54 -20.24 0.23
CA ASN A 6 11.11 -19.13 -0.53
C ASN A 6 10.26 -17.89 -0.23
N LEU A 7 10.78 -16.93 0.56
CA LEU A 7 10.08 -15.69 0.88
C LEU A 7 9.99 -14.86 -0.41
N ALA A 8 8.97 -15.18 -1.20
CA ALA A 8 8.73 -14.51 -2.47
C ALA A 8 8.47 -13.03 -2.22
N LYS A 9 9.27 -12.18 -2.87
CA LYS A 9 9.08 -10.73 -2.96
C LYS A 9 7.73 -10.47 -3.62
N LYS A 10 6.71 -10.11 -2.83
CA LYS A 10 5.35 -9.92 -3.32
C LYS A 10 4.88 -8.50 -3.05
N LEU A 11 4.37 -7.87 -4.11
CA LEU A 11 3.60 -6.64 -4.07
C LEU A 11 2.16 -6.96 -4.42
N TYR A 12 1.23 -6.63 -3.54
CA TYR A 12 -0.21 -6.77 -3.76
C TYR A 12 -0.81 -5.38 -4.06
N GLY A 13 -1.60 -5.26 -5.13
CA GLY A 13 -2.52 -4.14 -5.30
C GLY A 13 -3.84 -4.50 -4.63
N ILE A 14 -4.29 -3.71 -3.65
CA ILE A 14 -5.47 -4.02 -2.84
C ILE A 14 -6.45 -2.86 -2.90
N GLY A 15 -7.59 -3.08 -3.55
CA GLY A 15 -8.74 -2.21 -3.45
C GLY A 15 -9.43 -2.40 -2.09
N VAL A 16 -9.69 -1.30 -1.39
CA VAL A 16 -10.37 -1.32 -0.08
C VAL A 16 -11.82 -0.84 -0.17
N GLY A 17 -12.40 -0.84 -1.37
CA GLY A 17 -13.77 -0.36 -1.58
C GLY A 17 -13.89 1.17 -1.44
N VAL A 18 -15.12 1.67 -1.57
CA VAL A 18 -15.39 3.11 -1.76
C VAL A 18 -15.57 3.89 -0.46
N GLY A 19 -15.64 3.24 0.70
CA GLY A 19 -15.74 3.94 1.99
C GLY A 19 -16.19 3.08 3.16
N GLU A 20 -17.18 2.20 2.98
CA GLU A 20 -17.70 1.40 4.08
C GLU A 20 -16.78 0.20 4.36
N PRO A 21 -16.33 -0.02 5.62
CA PRO A 21 -15.43 -1.12 5.97
C PRO A 21 -15.98 -2.52 5.64
N GLY A 22 -17.31 -2.71 5.70
CA GLY A 22 -17.95 -3.97 5.35
C GLY A 22 -17.87 -4.34 3.86
N LEU A 23 -17.51 -3.39 2.99
CA LEU A 23 -17.31 -3.62 1.55
C LEU A 23 -15.88 -4.07 1.22
N VAL A 24 -14.98 -4.11 2.20
CA VAL A 24 -13.64 -4.68 2.01
C VAL A 24 -13.78 -6.20 1.93
N THR A 25 -13.25 -6.79 0.85
CA THR A 25 -13.33 -8.25 0.68
C THR A 25 -12.57 -8.99 1.77
N LEU A 26 -13.04 -10.17 2.14
CA LEU A 26 -12.34 -11.03 3.11
C LEU A 26 -10.90 -11.31 2.67
N LYS A 27 -10.68 -11.47 1.36
CA LYS A 27 -9.33 -11.71 0.83
C LYS A 27 -8.39 -10.52 1.01
N ALA A 28 -8.89 -9.30 0.82
CA ALA A 28 -8.12 -8.09 1.10
C ALA A 28 -7.72 -8.03 2.58
N VAL A 29 -8.64 -8.31 3.50
CA VAL A 29 -8.36 -8.31 4.94
C VAL A 29 -7.31 -9.36 5.31
N GLU A 30 -7.40 -10.59 4.78
CA GLU A 30 -6.40 -11.64 5.00
C GLU A 30 -5.00 -11.19 4.57
N ILE A 31 -4.87 -10.68 3.33
CA ILE A 31 -3.58 -10.22 2.80
C ILE A 31 -3.03 -9.07 3.65
N LEU A 32 -3.89 -8.09 4.00
CA LEU A 32 -3.50 -6.94 4.80
C LEU A 32 -3.07 -7.32 6.23
N LYS A 33 -3.55 -8.45 6.78
CA LYS A 33 -3.05 -8.99 8.05
C LYS A 33 -1.65 -9.60 7.91
N GLU A 34 -1.30 -10.18 6.77
CA GLU A 34 -0.03 -10.89 6.57
C GLU A 34 1.16 -10.04 6.07
N VAL A 35 0.91 -8.92 5.40
CA VAL A 35 1.99 -8.11 4.80
C VAL A 35 2.88 -7.43 5.83
N ASP A 36 4.17 -7.26 5.55
CA ASP A 36 5.06 -6.50 6.44
C ASP A 36 4.70 -5.00 6.43
N TYR A 37 4.40 -4.46 5.24
CA TYR A 37 4.15 -3.03 5.04
C TYR A 37 2.90 -2.76 4.20
N ILE A 38 2.20 -1.68 4.54
CA ILE A 38 1.04 -1.14 3.83
C ILE A 38 1.43 0.22 3.27
N CYS A 39 1.62 0.26 1.96
CA CYS A 39 1.87 1.47 1.19
C CYS A 39 0.55 2.16 0.85
N THR A 40 0.42 3.44 1.21
CA THR A 40 -0.74 4.26 0.82
C THR A 40 -0.29 5.45 -0.03
N PRO A 41 -1.01 5.78 -1.11
CA PRO A 41 -0.82 7.06 -1.79
C PRO A 41 -1.29 8.20 -0.88
N MET A 42 -0.51 9.28 -0.86
CA MET A 42 -0.77 10.52 -0.13
C MET A 42 -0.71 11.69 -1.10
N SER A 43 -1.69 12.58 -1.02
CA SER A 43 -1.61 13.86 -1.74
C SER A 43 -0.69 14.82 -0.99
N ALA A 44 -0.04 15.74 -1.70
CA ALA A 44 0.79 16.77 -1.06
C ALA A 44 0.02 17.71 -0.10
N LYS A 45 -1.33 17.75 -0.17
CA LYS A 45 -2.19 18.67 0.59
C LYS A 45 -2.85 18.04 1.81
N SER A 46 -2.79 16.72 1.96
CA SER A 46 -3.47 16.02 3.04
C SER A 46 -2.62 14.88 3.55
N ASP A 47 -2.44 14.88 4.86
CA ASP A 47 -1.77 13.79 5.58
C ASP A 47 -2.74 12.66 5.97
N SER A 48 -3.96 12.69 5.41
CA SER A 48 -4.99 11.67 5.59
C SER A 48 -5.19 10.84 4.32
N SER A 49 -5.13 9.51 4.46
CA SER A 49 -5.52 8.57 3.40
C SER A 49 -6.90 8.02 3.72
N LYS A 50 -7.85 8.15 2.79
CA LYS A 50 -9.17 7.53 2.93
C LYS A 50 -9.05 6.00 2.96
N ALA A 51 -8.19 5.41 2.13
CA ALA A 51 -7.96 3.97 2.14
C ALA A 51 -7.47 3.48 3.52
N LEU A 52 -6.56 4.21 4.17
CA LEU A 52 -6.13 3.88 5.53
C LEU A 52 -7.25 3.96 6.56
N LYS A 53 -8.13 4.96 6.47
CA LYS A 53 -9.28 5.10 7.38
C LYS A 53 -10.27 3.94 7.25
N ILE A 54 -10.44 3.40 6.04
CA ILE A 54 -11.33 2.25 5.81
C ILE A 54 -10.76 1.02 6.53
N ILE A 55 -9.48 0.73 6.33
CA ILE A 55 -8.85 -0.48 6.86
C ILE A 55 -8.44 -0.38 8.34
N SER A 56 -8.35 0.82 8.92
CA SER A 56 -7.96 1.00 10.33
C SER A 56 -8.96 0.40 11.31
N ASN A 57 -10.21 0.18 10.89
CA ASN A 57 -11.23 -0.49 11.70
C ASN A 57 -11.21 -2.03 11.53
N LEU A 58 -10.40 -2.55 10.61
CA LEU A 58 -10.39 -3.97 10.23
C LEU A 58 -9.08 -4.67 10.64
N ILE A 59 -7.98 -3.92 10.72
CA ILE A 59 -6.64 -4.46 10.98
C ILE A 59 -5.77 -3.49 11.80
N GLU A 60 -4.76 -4.04 12.47
CA GLU A 60 -3.73 -3.26 13.17
C GLU A 60 -2.72 -2.64 12.18
N LEU A 61 -2.49 -1.34 12.32
CA LEU A 61 -1.68 -0.54 11.38
C LEU A 61 -0.35 -0.05 11.99
N LYS A 62 -0.21 -0.07 13.32
CA LYS A 62 0.94 0.51 14.01
C LYS A 62 2.25 -0.09 13.51
N GLY A 63 3.17 0.78 13.09
CA GLY A 63 4.50 0.39 12.59
C GLY A 63 4.55 -0.19 11.17
N ARG A 64 3.42 -0.32 10.47
CA ARG A 64 3.35 -0.96 9.14
C ARG A 64 3.12 0.01 7.98
N ILE A 65 2.77 1.27 8.27
CA ILE A 65 2.37 2.24 7.24
C ILE A 65 3.56 2.90 6.55
N VAL A 66 3.53 2.89 5.21
CA VAL A 66 4.49 3.58 4.35
C VAL A 66 3.75 4.61 3.49
N LYS A 67 3.92 5.89 3.80
CA LYS A 67 3.31 6.99 3.05
C LYS A 67 4.06 7.28 1.75
N LEU A 68 3.37 7.16 0.61
CA LEU A 68 3.89 7.44 -0.72
C LEU A 68 3.30 8.77 -1.23
N HIS A 69 4.13 9.82 -1.27
CA HIS A 69 3.67 11.16 -1.63
C HIS A 69 3.69 11.37 -3.14
N PHE A 70 2.53 11.68 -3.70
CA PHE A 70 2.36 12.01 -5.11
C PHE A 70 2.15 13.51 -5.28
N LYS A 71 2.83 14.09 -6.27
CA LYS A 71 2.65 15.51 -6.63
C LYS A 71 1.33 15.64 -7.40
N MET A 72 0.57 16.68 -7.09
CA MET A 72 -0.59 17.09 -7.89
C MET A 72 -0.12 18.23 -8.79
N SER A 73 0.17 17.93 -10.05
CA SER A 73 0.73 18.89 -11.01
C SER A 73 0.17 18.65 -12.40
N LYS A 74 0.09 19.71 -13.21
CA LYS A 74 -0.17 19.59 -14.66
C LYS A 74 1.11 19.20 -15.42
N SER A 75 2.28 19.34 -14.79
CA SER A 75 3.56 18.98 -15.38
C SER A 75 3.74 17.46 -15.37
N ARG A 76 3.81 16.86 -16.56
CA ARG A 76 4.10 15.41 -16.72
C ARG A 76 5.41 15.03 -16.03
N LYS A 77 6.43 15.89 -16.12
CA LYS A 77 7.75 15.64 -15.50
C LYS A 77 7.64 15.51 -13.98
N GLU A 78 6.90 16.38 -13.32
CA GLU A 78 6.72 16.33 -11.86
C GLU A 78 5.90 15.11 -11.41
N LEU A 79 4.87 14.76 -12.18
CA LEU A 79 4.08 13.54 -11.93
C LEU A 79 4.98 12.30 -12.01
N GLU A 80 5.77 12.17 -13.09
CA GLU A 80 6.68 11.04 -13.28
C GLU A 80 7.78 10.97 -12.21
N GLN A 81 8.34 12.12 -11.80
CA GLN A 81 9.31 12.17 -10.70
C GLN A 81 8.71 11.64 -9.38
N SER A 82 7.48 12.04 -9.05
CA SER A 82 6.83 11.57 -7.83
C SER A 82 6.47 10.08 -7.88
N ARG A 83 6.02 9.58 -9.05
CA ARG A 83 5.78 8.15 -9.29
C ARG A 83 7.07 7.33 -9.17
N THR A 84 8.15 7.81 -9.77
CA THR A 84 9.47 7.18 -9.70
C THR A 84 9.98 7.12 -8.25
N ALA A 85 9.78 8.18 -7.47
CA ALA A 85 10.16 8.19 -6.06
C ALA A 85 9.35 7.19 -5.23
N ALA A 86 8.03 7.08 -5.47
CA ALA A 86 7.18 6.10 -4.82
C ALA A 86 7.57 4.66 -5.18
N ALA A 87 7.77 4.39 -6.47
CA ALA A 87 8.21 3.08 -6.96
C ALA A 87 9.57 2.68 -6.36
N ARG A 88 10.52 3.61 -6.26
CA ARG A 88 11.82 3.37 -5.61
C ARG A 88 11.66 2.96 -4.14
N LYS A 89 10.76 3.60 -3.37
CA LYS A 89 10.50 3.21 -1.97
C LYS A 89 9.97 1.79 -1.87
N ILE A 90 8.97 1.44 -2.68
CA ILE A 90 8.42 0.07 -2.72
C ILE A 90 9.52 -0.93 -3.10
N TYR A 91 10.30 -0.61 -4.12
CA TYR A 91 11.40 -1.47 -4.57
C TYR A 91 12.45 -1.73 -3.47
N GLN A 92 12.84 -0.71 -2.71
CA GLN A 92 13.79 -0.89 -1.59
C GLN A 92 13.26 -1.81 -0.49
N LEU A 93 11.94 -1.81 -0.26
CA LEU A 93 11.31 -2.73 0.69
C LEU A 93 11.26 -4.16 0.12
N LEU A 94 10.90 -4.33 -1.15
CA LEU A 94 10.90 -5.64 -1.83
C LEU A 94 12.30 -6.28 -1.84
N LYS A 95 13.36 -5.48 -1.97
CA LYS A 95 14.75 -5.98 -1.89
C LYS A 95 15.11 -6.60 -0.54
N LYS A 96 14.35 -6.30 0.52
CA LYS A 96 14.53 -6.84 1.88
C LYS A 96 13.61 -8.05 2.15
N ASP A 97 13.14 -8.70 1.09
CA ASP A 97 12.24 -9.87 1.13
C ASP A 97 10.94 -9.62 1.90
N LYS A 98 10.44 -8.38 1.81
CA LYS A 98 9.21 -7.94 2.45
C LYS A 98 8.00 -8.14 1.56
N LYS A 99 6.89 -8.60 2.16
CA LYS A 99 5.56 -8.60 1.55
C LYS A 99 4.94 -7.22 1.72
N ILE A 100 4.43 -6.65 0.65
CA ILE A 100 3.92 -5.27 0.64
C ILE A 100 2.53 -5.24 0.03
N ALA A 101 1.60 -4.52 0.66
CA ALA A 101 0.34 -4.14 0.04
C ALA A 101 0.39 -2.66 -0.36
N PHE A 102 0.01 -2.34 -1.60
CA PHE A 102 -0.32 -0.99 -2.03
C PHE A 102 -1.85 -0.87 -2.03
N VAL A 103 -2.39 0.02 -1.18
CA VAL A 103 -3.84 0.16 -1.02
C VAL A 103 -4.41 1.30 -1.86
N THR A 104 -5.57 1.05 -2.47
CA THR A 104 -6.33 2.02 -3.27
C THR A 104 -7.77 2.13 -2.78
N ILE A 105 -8.38 3.29 -2.95
CA ILE A 105 -9.84 3.45 -2.77
C ILE A 105 -10.51 2.82 -3.99
N GLY A 106 -11.59 2.09 -3.77
CA GLY A 106 -12.32 1.39 -4.83
C GLY A 106 -11.55 0.15 -5.26
N ASP A 107 -11.15 0.13 -6.54
CA ASP A 107 -10.46 -0.97 -7.20
C ASP A 107 -8.99 -0.57 -7.53
N PRO A 108 -8.01 -1.50 -7.47
CA PRO A 108 -6.59 -1.21 -7.65
C PRO A 108 -6.08 -1.20 -9.10
#